data_AF-A0A0B6ZKK3-F1
#
_entry.id   AF-A0A0B6ZKK3-F1
#
_cell.length_a   1.000
_cell.length_b   1.000
_cell.length_c   1.000
_cell.angle_alpha   90.00
_cell.angle_beta   90.00
_cell.angle_gamma   90.00
#
_symmetry.space_group_name_H-M   'P 1'
#
loop_
_entity.id
_entity.type
_entity.pdbx_description
1 polymer ?
#
loop_
_entity_poly.entity_id
_entity_poly.type
_entity_poly.pdbx_seq_one_letter_code
_entity_poly.pdbx_strand_id
1 'polypeptide(L)'
;PKRKSLVGTPYWMAPEVISRLPYGPEVDIWSLGIMVIEMIDGEPPFFNEPPLQAMRRIRDMPPPKLKNTHKVSVFVLSDSIVTI
;
A
#
# COMPACT_ATOMS: atom_id res chain seq x y z
N PRO A 1 0.87 21.13 11.82
CA PRO A 1 -0.33 20.33 12.17
C PRO A 1 -0.39 19.02 11.36
N LYS A 2 -0.65 17.87 12.01
CA LYS A 2 -0.88 16.62 11.28
C LYS A 2 -2.23 16.67 10.54
N ARG A 3 -2.28 16.09 9.34
CA ARG A 3 -3.50 16.04 8.51
C ARG A 3 -4.39 14.88 8.96
N LYS A 4 -5.70 14.96 8.66
CA LYS A 4 -6.70 13.91 8.99
C LYS A 4 -7.75 13.70 7.89
N SER A 5 -7.57 14.35 6.75
CA SER A 5 -8.52 14.28 5.64
C SER A 5 -8.41 12.94 4.92
N LEU A 6 -9.56 12.35 4.57
CA LEU A 6 -9.65 11.16 3.73
C LEU A 6 -9.52 11.59 2.25
N VAL A 7 -8.30 11.75 1.77
CA VAL A 7 -8.01 12.15 0.39
C VAL A 7 -6.88 11.27 -0.13
N GLY A 8 -7.04 10.78 -1.36
CA GLY A 8 -6.06 9.93 -2.02
C GLY A 8 -6.74 9.01 -3.05
N THR A 9 -5.92 8.22 -3.74
CA THR A 9 -6.40 7.20 -4.67
C THR A 9 -6.58 5.87 -3.92
N PRO A 10 -7.80 5.32 -3.80
CA PRO A 10 -8.18 4.28 -2.84
C PRO A 10 -7.20 3.13 -2.61
N TYR A 11 -6.62 2.55 -3.66
CA TYR A 11 -5.75 1.36 -3.57
C TYR A 11 -4.34 1.66 -3.02
N TRP A 12 -3.91 2.93 -3.03
CA TRP A 12 -2.59 3.37 -2.54
C TRP A 12 -2.68 4.04 -1.16
N MET A 13 -3.88 4.22 -0.61
CA MET A 13 -4.06 4.94 0.65
C MET A 13 -3.56 4.12 1.85
N ALA A 14 -2.83 4.76 2.77
CA ALA A 14 -2.38 4.12 4.00
C ALA A 14 -3.56 3.83 4.96
N PRO A 15 -3.47 2.77 5.80
CA PRO A 15 -4.52 2.39 6.75
C PRO A 15 -4.97 3.53 7.68
N GLU A 16 -4.04 4.37 8.12
CA GLU A 16 -4.28 5.52 8.99
C GLU A 16 -5.01 6.67 8.26
N VAL A 17 -4.79 6.85 6.95
CA VAL A 17 -5.54 7.81 6.13
C VAL A 17 -7.00 7.35 5.98
N ILE A 18 -7.19 6.06 5.70
CA ILE A 18 -8.53 5.44 5.56
C ILE A 18 -9.29 5.51 6.90
N SER A 19 -8.57 5.32 8.00
CA SER A 19 -9.11 5.41 9.37
C SER A 19 -9.31 6.84 9.86
N ARG A 20 -8.98 7.86 9.05
CA ARG A 20 -9.03 9.29 9.40
C ARG A 20 -8.25 9.65 10.67
N LEU A 21 -7.17 8.91 10.93
CA LEU A 21 -6.25 9.19 12.02
C LEU A 21 -5.29 10.33 11.61
N PRO A 22 -4.68 11.04 12.58
CA PRO A 22 -3.65 12.03 12.27
C PRO A 22 -2.44 11.38 11.60
N TYR A 23 -2.10 11.81 10.38
CA TYR A 23 -0.99 11.26 9.61
C TYR A 23 0.05 12.32 9.23
N GLY A 24 1.28 11.86 8.99
CA GLY A 24 2.41 12.62 8.48
C GLY A 24 2.92 12.09 7.15
N PRO A 25 4.17 12.41 6.76
CA PRO A 25 4.79 11.98 5.51
C PRO A 25 4.92 10.45 5.35
N GLU A 26 4.83 9.68 6.42
CA GLU A 26 4.88 8.21 6.41
C GLU A 26 3.84 7.55 5.47
N VAL A 27 2.73 8.22 5.20
CA VAL A 27 1.69 7.73 4.25
C VAL A 27 2.17 7.67 2.82
N ASP A 28 3.18 8.47 2.46
CA ASP A 28 3.79 8.45 1.14
C ASP A 28 4.70 7.23 0.98
N ILE A 29 5.33 6.77 2.06
CA ILE A 29 6.14 5.52 2.08
C ILE A 29 5.24 4.31 1.86
N TRP A 30 4.06 4.27 2.50
CA TRP A 30 3.05 3.25 2.22
C TRP A 30 2.65 3.26 0.74
N SER A 31 2.30 4.44 0.22
CA SER A 31 1.86 4.61 -1.18
C SER A 31 2.95 4.16 -2.17
N LEU A 32 4.22 4.45 -1.86
CA LEU A 32 5.37 3.99 -2.62
C LEU A 32 5.50 2.45 -2.58
N GLY A 33 5.29 1.81 -1.43
CA GLY A 33 5.27 0.35 -1.32
C GLY A 33 4.21 -0.29 -2.21
N ILE A 34 3.00 0.28 -2.24
CA ILE A 34 1.93 -0.16 -3.16
C ILE A 34 2.34 0.03 -4.63
N MET A 35 2.99 1.15 -4.97
CA MET A 35 3.50 1.39 -6.32
C MET A 35 4.59 0.37 -6.73
N VAL A 36 5.45 -0.05 -5.79
CA VAL A 36 6.43 -1.12 -6.05
C VAL A 36 5.72 -2.45 -6.35
N ILE A 37 4.67 -2.79 -5.61
CA ILE A 37 3.83 -3.96 -5.92
C ILE A 37 3.23 -3.84 -7.31
N GLU A 38 2.66 -2.69 -7.65
CA GLU A 38 2.09 -2.42 -8.97
C GLU A 38 3.12 -2.54 -10.10
N MET A 39 4.36 -2.07 -9.91
CA MET A 39 5.42 -2.22 -10.92
C MET A 39 5.79 -3.69 -11.18
N ILE A 40 5.68 -4.56 -10.17
CA ILE A 40 6.04 -5.98 -10.27
C ILE A 40 4.86 -6.82 -10.77
N ASP A 41 3.67 -6.58 -10.23
CA ASP A 41 2.46 -7.37 -10.47
C ASP A 41 1.58 -6.79 -11.60
N GLY A 42 1.83 -5.55 -12.03
CA GLY A 42 1.11 -4.83 -13.08
C GLY A 42 -0.13 -4.06 -12.60
N GLU A 43 -0.57 -4.30 -11.35
CA GLU A 43 -1.72 -3.68 -10.71
C GLU A 43 -1.50 -3.57 -9.20
N PRO A 44 -2.09 -2.57 -8.51
CA PRO A 44 -2.04 -2.52 -7.05
C PRO A 44 -2.85 -3.66 -6.41
N PRO A 45 -2.64 -3.95 -5.11
CA PRO A 45 -3.47 -4.90 -4.38
C PRO A 45 -4.96 -4.53 -4.45
N PHE A 46 -5.81 -5.55 -4.53
CA PHE A 46 -7.27 -5.41 -4.53
C PHE A 46 -7.86 -4.62 -5.71
N PHE A 47 -7.12 -4.44 -6.81
CA PHE A 47 -7.58 -3.67 -7.97
C PHE A 47 -8.84 -4.22 -8.64
N ASN A 48 -9.12 -5.51 -8.47
CA ASN A 48 -10.34 -6.18 -8.95
C ASN A 48 -11.56 -5.96 -8.04
N GLU A 49 -11.45 -5.17 -6.98
CA GLU A 49 -12.51 -4.91 -6.02
C GLU A 49 -13.03 -3.46 -6.12
N PRO A 50 -14.30 -3.19 -5.76
CA PRO A 50 -14.77 -1.82 -5.64
C PRO A 50 -13.92 -1.00 -4.66
N PRO A 51 -13.68 0.30 -4.91
CA PRO A 51 -12.78 1.12 -4.10
C PRO A 51 -13.06 1.13 -2.59
N LEU A 52 -14.34 1.15 -2.22
CA LEU A 52 -14.75 1.09 -0.81
C LEU A 52 -14.42 -0.26 -0.15
N GLN A 53 -14.42 -1.36 -0.91
CA GLN A 53 -14.08 -2.68 -0.41
C GLN A 53 -12.57 -2.84 -0.26
N ALA A 54 -11.80 -2.38 -1.25
CA ALA A 54 -10.35 -2.36 -1.19
C ALA A 54 -9.85 -1.53 0.01
N MET A 55 -10.41 -0.35 0.24
CA MET A 55 -10.07 0.46 1.42
C MET A 55 -10.37 -0.25 2.75
N ARG A 56 -11.46 -1.01 2.85
CA ARG A 56 -11.73 -1.82 4.05
C ARG A 56 -10.68 -2.91 4.24
N ARG A 57 -10.31 -3.62 3.17
CA ARG A 57 -9.25 -4.63 3.23
C ARG A 57 -7.91 -4.04 3.65
N ILE A 58 -7.51 -2.90 3.09
CA ILE A 58 -6.28 -2.20 3.46
C ILE A 58 -6.28 -1.83 4.96
N ARG A 59 -7.42 -1.39 5.49
CA ARG A 59 -7.53 -1.03 6.91
C ARG A 59 -7.51 -2.23 7.85
N ASP A 60 -8.18 -3.32 7.48
CA ASP A 60 -8.54 -4.40 8.40
C ASP A 60 -7.66 -5.66 8.25
N MET A 61 -6.90 -5.80 7.16
CA MET A 61 -6.04 -6.95 6.88
C MET A 61 -4.56 -6.63 7.08
N PRO A 62 -3.68 -7.65 7.24
CA PRO A 62 -2.25 -7.45 7.20
C PRO A 62 -1.78 -6.81 5.89
N PRO A 63 -0.61 -6.12 5.87
CA PRO A 63 -0.08 -5.49 4.67
C PRO A 63 0.01 -6.47 3.48
N PRO A 64 -0.32 -6.01 2.26
CA PRO A 64 -0.32 -6.84 1.07
C PRO A 64 1.10 -7.33 0.75
N LYS A 65 1.20 -8.52 0.15
CA LYS A 65 2.44 -9.12 -0.31
C LYS A 65 2.42 -9.25 -1.83
N LEU A 66 3.59 -9.28 -2.44
CA LEU A 66 3.77 -9.52 -3.87
C LEU A 66 3.18 -10.88 -4.27
N LYS A 67 2.44 -10.92 -5.38
CA LYS A 67 1.95 -12.18 -5.97
C LYS A 67 3.07 -12.88 -6.74
N ASN A 68 3.87 -12.12 -7.50
CA ASN A 68 4.93 -12.65 -8.35
C ASN A 68 6.34 -12.47 -7.76
N THR A 69 6.56 -12.95 -6.53
CA THR A 69 7.87 -12.87 -5.85
C THR A 69 9.04 -13.46 -6.66
N HIS A 70 8.76 -14.44 -7.52
CA HIS A 70 9.74 -15.11 -8.38
C HIS A 70 10.19 -14.28 -9.59
N LYS A 71 9.45 -13.22 -9.97
CA LYS A 71 9.85 -12.28 -11.03
C LYS A 71 10.83 -11.22 -10.54
N VAL A 72 11.00 -11.13 -9.23
CA VAL A 72 11.84 -10.15 -8.59
C VAL A 72 13.26 -10.70 -8.56
N SER A 73 14.21 -9.96 -9.13
CA SER A 73 15.63 -10.29 -9.02
C SER A 73 16.05 -10.31 -7.55
N VAL A 74 16.94 -11.26 -7.19
CA VAL A 74 17.39 -11.52 -5.80
C VAL A 74 17.86 -10.25 -5.08
N PHE A 75 18.37 -9.26 -5.83
CA PHE A 75 18.79 -7.95 -5.35
C PHE A 75 17.69 -7.15 -4.62
N VAL A 76 16.42 -7.25 -5.04
CA VAL A 76 15.30 -6.56 -4.37
C VAL A 76 14.77 -7.37 -3.18
N LEU A 77 15.00 -8.69 -3.16
CA LEU A 77 14.62 -9.57 -2.05
C LEU A 77 15.67 -9.60 -0.92
N SER A 78 16.91 -9.20 -1.18
CA SER A 78 18.01 -9.21 -0.21
C SER A 78 18.05 -8.00 0.71
N ASP A 79 17.45 -6.87 0.30
CA ASP A 79 17.49 -5.63 1.05
C ASP A 79 16.12 -5.34 1.68
N SER A 80 16.13 -5.07 2.98
CA SER A 80 15.02 -4.91 3.93
C SER A 80 13.98 -3.81 3.63
N ILE A 81 13.73 -3.47 2.36
CA ILE A 81 12.84 -2.39 1.92
C ILE A 81 11.36 -2.71 2.23
N VAL A 82 11.01 -3.97 2.50
CA VAL A 82 9.63 -4.41 2.75
C VAL A 82 9.35 -4.70 4.25
N THR A 83 10.24 -4.29 5.17
CA THR A 83 10.06 -4.55 6.62
C THR A 83 10.06 -3.29 7.49
N ILE A 84 9.66 -2.15 6.95
CA ILE A 84 9.43 -0.91 7.73
C ILE A 84 7.93 -0.64 7.82
#